data_AF-D2PSD2-F1
#
_entry.id   AF-D2PSD2-F1
#
_cell.length_a   1.000
_cell.length_b   1.000
_cell.length_c   1.000
_cell.angle_alpha   90.00
_cell.angle_beta   90.00
_cell.angle_gamma   90.00
#
_symmetry.space_group_name_H-M   'P 1'
#
loop_
_entity.id
_entity.type
_entity.pdbx_description
1 polymer ?
#
loop_
_entity_poly.entity_id
_entity_poly.type
_entity_poly.pdbx_seq_one_letter_code
_entity_poly.pdbx_strand_id
1 'polypeptide(L)'
;MIELGEAVVDRLGLSRTDPLQRFQGDVERWMSHLATDQPWLTDSENLHNRALFIEASEAVRDCIEAAETLATQFDPPEWLLRLVLHWSYYRCPIITFNYDLLIERAVRHLRLCATLGDLYGISITSRHPPGTALAFSAGRPAKDLLTLYKLHGSVNWLYNGLGAPPTDPITLSQELNSWQTSTRRPYDDSWEDDAWRHSPGYRFINSGLQPLIVPPAGTKNDFYKNRALRAQWSHASKAIGRSSGLTVMGFSFPASDSQVRDFLTSSFTADRLSIVDYNSKAVDRPKEFMRADTTIEQHFAGASALPDYVGNKCGQILRWTQLQPDAEGAHRVLINCGDEQYPLLLDTKNHDPVSAVIRLINQRWPRAADRSTFETSGKYFLGEPVMGPAYLAYLPKHTVSSSM
;
A
#
# COMPACT_ATOMS: atom_id res chain seq x y z
N MET A 1 -13.51 1.43 18.91
CA MET A 1 -13.05 0.98 17.58
C MET A 1 -13.63 -0.41 17.41
N ILE A 2 -14.43 -0.64 16.37
CA ILE A 2 -14.99 -1.97 16.13
C ILE A 2 -13.85 -2.81 15.53
N GLU A 3 -13.50 -3.91 16.19
CA GLU A 3 -12.52 -4.86 15.68
C GLU A 3 -13.01 -5.44 14.34
N LEU A 4 -12.11 -5.72 13.40
CA LEU A 4 -12.49 -6.19 12.05
C LEU A 4 -13.44 -7.39 12.12
N GLY A 5 -13.19 -8.33 13.05
CA GLY A 5 -14.06 -9.49 13.25
C GLY A 5 -15.48 -9.13 13.62
N GLU A 6 -15.67 -8.20 14.57
CA GLU A 6 -17.01 -7.76 14.98
C GLU A 6 -17.74 -7.08 13.81
N ALA A 7 -17.04 -6.24 13.05
CA ALA A 7 -17.62 -5.57 11.89
C ALA A 7 -18.07 -6.56 10.81
N VAL A 8 -17.29 -7.62 10.57
CA VAL A 8 -17.63 -8.69 9.61
C VAL A 8 -18.85 -9.48 10.07
N VAL A 9 -18.91 -9.88 11.34
CA VAL A 9 -20.06 -10.62 11.90
C VAL A 9 -21.34 -9.79 11.85
N ASP A 10 -21.26 -8.51 12.21
CA ASP A 10 -22.39 -7.58 12.13
C ASP A 10 -22.88 -7.43 10.67
N ARG A 11 -21.95 -7.33 9.71
CA ARG A 11 -22.27 -7.22 8.28
C ARG A 11 -23.01 -8.44 7.75
N LEU A 12 -22.65 -9.63 8.22
CA LEU A 12 -23.31 -10.89 7.86
C LEU A 12 -24.65 -11.11 8.57
N GLY A 13 -25.04 -10.21 9.48
CA GLY A 13 -26.27 -10.38 10.27
C GLY A 13 -26.24 -11.58 11.21
N LEU A 14 -25.05 -12.06 11.56
CA LEU A 14 -24.87 -13.19 12.47
C LEU A 14 -24.94 -12.71 13.92
N SER A 15 -25.47 -13.55 14.81
CA SER A 15 -25.41 -13.24 16.25
C SER A 15 -23.95 -13.17 16.69
N ARG A 16 -23.56 -12.06 17.34
CA ARG A 16 -22.21 -11.82 17.87
C ARG A 16 -21.69 -12.94 18.79
N THR A 17 -22.60 -13.74 19.35
CA THR A 17 -22.30 -14.75 20.37
C THR A 17 -21.87 -16.12 19.83
N ASP A 18 -22.06 -16.48 18.55
CA ASP A 18 -21.87 -17.89 18.13
C ASP A 18 -20.61 -18.18 17.28
N PRO A 19 -20.28 -17.43 16.21
CA PRO A 19 -19.19 -17.81 15.31
C PRO A 19 -17.81 -17.48 15.90
N LEU A 20 -17.58 -16.22 16.30
CA LEU A 20 -16.25 -15.75 16.72
C LEU A 20 -15.87 -16.18 18.14
N GLN A 21 -16.84 -16.43 19.02
CA GLN A 21 -16.54 -16.81 20.41
C GLN A 21 -15.74 -18.11 20.47
N ARG A 22 -16.05 -19.08 19.58
CA ARG A 22 -15.31 -20.34 19.45
C ARG A 22 -13.85 -20.15 19.02
N PHE A 23 -13.57 -19.03 18.36
CA PHE A 23 -12.24 -18.64 17.89
C PHE A 23 -11.65 -17.48 18.69
N GLN A 24 -12.18 -17.19 19.89
CA GLN A 24 -11.69 -16.12 20.78
C GLN A 24 -11.66 -14.72 20.13
N GLY A 25 -12.61 -14.44 19.23
CA GLY A 25 -12.66 -13.17 18.49
C GLY A 25 -11.76 -13.11 17.25
N ASP A 26 -11.00 -14.18 16.98
CA ASP A 26 -10.08 -14.23 15.84
C ASP A 26 -10.82 -14.54 14.54
N VAL A 27 -11.11 -13.48 13.77
CA VAL A 27 -11.77 -13.55 12.47
C VAL A 27 -10.96 -14.36 11.46
N GLU A 28 -9.64 -14.31 11.54
CA GLU A 28 -8.73 -14.97 10.60
C GLU A 28 -8.76 -16.48 10.80
N ARG A 29 -8.74 -16.90 12.07
CA ARG A 29 -8.89 -18.30 12.46
C ARG A 29 -10.27 -18.83 12.10
N TRP A 30 -11.32 -18.04 12.30
CA TRP A 30 -12.68 -18.41 11.91
C TRP A 30 -12.82 -18.59 10.40
N MET A 31 -12.39 -17.62 9.59
CA MET A 31 -12.46 -17.70 8.13
C MET A 31 -11.69 -18.90 7.58
N SER A 32 -10.60 -19.27 8.24
CA SER A 32 -9.75 -20.37 7.77
C SER A 32 -10.32 -21.75 8.09
N HIS A 33 -11.05 -21.84 9.21
CA HIS A 33 -11.92 -22.99 9.46
C HIS A 33 -12.99 -23.13 8.39
N LEU A 34 -13.61 -22.02 7.97
CA LEU A 34 -14.64 -22.02 6.92
C LEU A 34 -14.08 -22.40 5.54
N ALA A 35 -12.84 -21.99 5.22
CA ALA A 35 -12.22 -22.22 3.92
C ALA A 35 -11.75 -23.68 3.70
N THR A 36 -11.53 -24.45 4.77
CA THR A 36 -10.95 -25.79 4.70
C THR A 36 -11.99 -26.86 5.02
N ASP A 37 -12.03 -27.94 4.24
CA ASP A 37 -12.90 -29.08 4.56
C ASP A 37 -12.46 -29.72 5.87
N GLN A 38 -13.42 -29.91 6.77
CA GLN A 38 -13.18 -30.51 8.07
C GLN A 38 -13.50 -32.01 7.97
N PRO A 39 -12.57 -32.90 8.36
CA PRO A 39 -12.74 -34.34 8.18
C PRO A 39 -13.83 -34.96 9.07
N TRP A 40 -14.29 -34.23 10.09
CA TRP A 40 -15.39 -34.65 10.98
C TRP A 40 -16.75 -34.06 10.59
N LEU A 41 -16.82 -33.23 9.55
CA LEU A 41 -18.06 -32.68 9.01
C LEU A 41 -18.49 -33.47 7.77
N THR A 42 -19.80 -33.50 7.53
CA THR A 42 -20.37 -34.02 6.28
C THR A 42 -20.04 -33.09 5.10
N ASP A 43 -20.15 -33.62 3.87
CA ASP A 43 -19.97 -32.82 2.65
C ASP A 43 -20.93 -31.61 2.61
N SER A 44 -22.17 -31.78 3.07
CA SER A 44 -23.15 -30.69 3.12
C SER A 44 -22.74 -29.57 4.08
N GLU A 45 -22.19 -29.93 5.24
CA GLU A 45 -21.70 -28.95 6.23
C GLU A 45 -20.43 -28.24 5.71
N ASN A 46 -19.52 -28.97 5.07
CA ASN A 46 -18.34 -28.37 4.44
C ASN A 46 -18.72 -27.41 3.29
N LEU A 47 -19.74 -27.75 2.49
CA LEU A 47 -20.27 -26.85 1.48
C LEU A 47 -20.90 -25.59 2.08
N HIS A 48 -21.63 -25.72 3.21
CA HIS A 48 -22.15 -24.57 3.93
C HIS A 48 -21.03 -23.67 4.47
N ASN A 49 -19.97 -24.25 5.05
CA ASN A 49 -18.79 -23.52 5.49
C ASN A 49 -18.14 -22.73 4.34
N ARG A 50 -18.00 -23.35 3.16
CA ARG A 50 -17.45 -22.67 1.98
C ARG A 50 -18.34 -21.52 1.49
N ALA A 51 -19.66 -21.70 1.52
CA ALA A 51 -20.59 -20.61 1.18
C ALA A 51 -20.40 -19.43 2.15
N LEU A 52 -20.37 -19.71 3.46
CA LEU A 52 -20.16 -18.69 4.48
C LEU A 52 -18.77 -18.04 4.38
N PHE A 53 -17.74 -18.78 3.96
CA PHE A 53 -16.40 -18.22 3.70
C PHE A 53 -16.42 -17.16 2.60
N ILE A 54 -17.16 -17.41 1.51
CA ILE A 54 -17.29 -16.47 0.39
C ILE A 54 -17.97 -15.19 0.89
N GLU A 55 -19.10 -15.33 1.58
CA GLU A 55 -19.82 -14.19 2.17
C GLU A 55 -18.94 -13.40 3.16
N ALA A 56 -18.17 -14.10 4.00
CA ALA A 56 -17.25 -13.47 4.95
C ALA A 56 -16.12 -12.71 4.23
N SER A 57 -15.60 -13.22 3.13
CA SER A 57 -14.57 -12.55 2.32
C SER A 57 -15.10 -11.27 1.65
N GLU A 58 -16.35 -11.29 1.19
CA GLU A 58 -17.04 -10.09 0.71
C GLU A 58 -17.26 -9.08 1.83
N ALA A 59 -17.72 -9.53 3.01
CA ALA A 59 -17.88 -8.67 4.18
C ALA A 59 -16.55 -8.04 4.64
N VAL A 60 -15.44 -8.79 4.61
CA VAL A 60 -14.09 -8.25 4.89
C VAL A 60 -13.74 -7.14 3.89
N ARG A 61 -13.93 -7.37 2.59
CA ARG A 61 -13.70 -6.34 1.55
C ARG A 61 -14.51 -5.09 1.87
N ASP A 62 -15.82 -5.22 2.06
CA ASP A 62 -16.73 -4.11 2.33
C ASP A 62 -16.31 -3.32 3.59
N CYS A 63 -15.95 -4.00 4.67
CA CYS A 63 -15.48 -3.37 5.90
C CYS A 63 -14.17 -2.59 5.68
N ILE A 64 -13.26 -3.13 4.87
CA ILE A 64 -11.99 -2.48 4.57
C ILE A 64 -12.19 -1.27 3.67
N GLU A 65 -13.01 -1.37 2.64
CA GLU A 65 -13.37 -0.27 1.73
C GLU A 65 -14.10 0.86 2.46
N ALA A 66 -15.01 0.54 3.39
CA ALA A 66 -15.67 1.54 4.23
C ALA A 66 -14.65 2.31 5.09
N ALA A 67 -13.72 1.59 5.71
CA ALA A 67 -12.69 2.20 6.52
C ALA A 67 -11.66 2.99 5.68
N GLU A 68 -11.33 2.54 4.47
CA GLU A 68 -10.54 3.33 3.51
C GLU A 68 -11.25 4.61 3.10
N THR A 69 -12.56 4.53 2.85
CA THR A 69 -13.36 5.69 2.47
C THR A 69 -13.25 6.76 3.56
N LEU A 70 -13.36 6.37 4.83
CA LEU A 70 -13.15 7.28 5.97
C LEU A 70 -11.72 7.83 6.01
N ALA A 71 -10.71 6.96 5.88
CA ALA A 71 -9.30 7.37 5.93
C ALA A 71 -8.92 8.34 4.81
N THR A 72 -9.62 8.26 3.67
CA THR A 72 -9.33 9.04 2.45
C THR A 72 -10.23 10.27 2.28
N GLN A 73 -11.04 10.62 3.28
CA GLN A 73 -11.84 11.86 3.32
C GLN A 73 -10.99 13.12 3.36
N PHE A 74 -9.73 13.01 3.77
CA PHE A 74 -8.82 14.13 3.93
C PHE A 74 -7.63 14.02 2.97
N ASP A 75 -6.76 15.01 2.95
CA ASP A 75 -5.48 14.88 2.26
C ASP A 75 -4.60 13.82 2.94
N PRO A 76 -3.82 13.03 2.18
CA PRO A 76 -2.90 12.04 2.76
C PRO A 76 -1.91 12.75 3.69
N PRO A 77 -1.61 12.15 4.86
CA PRO A 77 -0.69 12.78 5.80
C PRO A 77 0.70 12.89 5.17
N GLU A 78 1.39 13.98 5.48
CA GLU A 78 2.68 14.29 4.87
C GLU A 78 3.70 13.17 5.06
N TRP A 79 3.71 12.53 6.24
CA TRP A 79 4.63 11.45 6.54
C TRP A 79 4.47 10.27 5.56
N LEU A 80 3.23 9.96 5.12
CA LEU A 80 2.96 8.88 4.18
C LEU A 80 3.48 9.22 2.80
N LEU A 81 3.27 10.47 2.35
CA LEU A 81 3.78 10.94 1.07
C LEU A 81 5.31 10.92 1.04
N ARG A 82 5.96 11.39 2.11
CA ARG A 82 7.43 11.35 2.27
C ARG A 82 7.96 9.92 2.24
N LEU A 83 7.26 9.00 2.90
CA LEU A 83 7.63 7.60 2.94
C LEU A 83 7.53 6.94 1.56
N VAL A 84 6.43 7.14 0.83
CA VAL A 84 6.23 6.59 -0.52
C VAL A 84 7.23 7.18 -1.52
N LEU A 85 7.56 8.46 -1.42
CA LEU A 85 8.61 9.08 -2.23
C LEU A 85 9.97 8.46 -1.93
N HIS A 86 10.32 8.29 -0.64
CA HIS A 86 11.56 7.63 -0.23
C HIS A 86 11.63 6.20 -0.78
N TRP A 87 10.58 5.40 -0.62
CA TRP A 87 10.51 4.05 -1.16
C TRP A 87 10.65 4.00 -2.67
N SER A 88 10.02 4.94 -3.38
CA SER A 88 10.10 5.02 -4.84
C SER A 88 11.50 5.44 -5.29
N TYR A 89 12.14 6.39 -4.59
CA TYR A 89 13.49 6.85 -4.89
C TYR A 89 14.51 5.72 -4.79
N TYR A 90 14.44 4.93 -3.71
CA TYR A 90 15.35 3.80 -3.47
C TYR A 90 14.88 2.47 -4.10
N ARG A 91 13.77 2.49 -4.85
CA ARG A 91 13.18 1.32 -5.53
C ARG A 91 12.96 0.15 -4.58
N CYS A 92 12.46 0.47 -3.40
CA CYS A 92 12.38 -0.48 -2.31
C CYS A 92 11.39 -1.60 -2.63
N PRO A 93 11.72 -2.86 -2.32
CA PRO A 93 10.72 -3.91 -2.23
C PRO A 93 9.90 -3.71 -0.95
N ILE A 94 8.60 -3.50 -1.12
CA ILE A 94 7.63 -3.31 -0.05
C ILE A 94 6.77 -4.56 0.04
N ILE A 95 6.76 -5.17 1.21
CA ILE A 95 5.97 -6.37 1.50
C ILE A 95 4.89 -5.96 2.48
N THR A 96 3.64 -6.31 2.19
CA THR A 96 2.53 -6.00 3.05
C THR A 96 1.55 -7.16 3.15
N PHE A 97 0.94 -7.27 4.32
CA PHE A 97 -0.17 -8.17 4.62
C PHE A 97 -1.51 -7.43 4.63
N ASN A 98 -1.49 -6.11 4.43
CA ASN A 98 -2.69 -5.29 4.37
C ASN A 98 -3.44 -5.56 3.08
N TYR A 99 -4.76 -5.72 3.20
CA TYR A 99 -5.64 -5.77 2.04
C TYR A 99 -5.92 -4.38 1.46
N ASP A 100 -5.78 -3.32 2.26
CA ASP A 100 -6.12 -1.94 1.90
C ASP A 100 -5.20 -1.30 0.85
N LEU A 101 -5.65 -0.22 0.21
CA LEU A 101 -4.99 0.43 -0.93
C LEU A 101 -4.32 1.76 -0.57
N LEU A 102 -3.98 1.99 0.70
CA LEU A 102 -3.46 3.31 1.13
C LEU A 102 -2.12 3.65 0.47
N ILE A 103 -1.24 2.66 0.26
CA ILE A 103 0.04 2.83 -0.44
C ILE A 103 -0.20 3.16 -1.92
N GLU A 104 -1.05 2.39 -2.59
CA GLU A 104 -1.46 2.57 -3.98
C GLU A 104 -2.03 3.96 -4.21
N ARG A 105 -2.93 4.40 -3.32
CA ARG A 105 -3.55 5.73 -3.38
C ARG A 105 -2.53 6.84 -3.17
N ALA A 106 -1.55 6.67 -2.28
CA ALA A 106 -0.47 7.62 -2.09
C ALA A 106 0.45 7.69 -3.33
N VAL A 107 0.82 6.55 -3.93
CA VAL A 107 1.58 6.47 -5.19
C VAL A 107 0.83 7.18 -6.33
N ARG A 108 -0.50 6.95 -6.44
CA ARG A 108 -1.36 7.60 -7.44
C ARG A 108 -1.53 9.10 -7.17
N HIS A 109 -1.68 9.51 -5.91
CA HIS A 109 -1.73 10.92 -5.51
C HIS A 109 -0.45 11.66 -5.93
N LEU A 110 0.70 11.00 -5.76
CA LEU A 110 2.00 11.46 -6.22
C LEU A 110 2.25 11.23 -7.72
N ARG A 111 1.26 10.78 -8.50
CA ARG A 111 1.35 10.55 -9.95
C ARG A 111 2.62 9.77 -10.37
N LEU A 112 3.05 8.82 -9.54
CA LEU A 112 4.31 8.11 -9.75
C LEU A 112 4.17 6.97 -10.76
N CYS A 113 2.99 6.34 -10.82
CA CYS A 113 2.68 5.24 -11.74
C CYS A 113 1.55 5.61 -12.72
N ALA A 114 1.60 5.04 -13.93
CA ALA A 114 0.51 5.13 -14.90
C ALA A 114 -0.63 4.17 -14.55
N THR A 115 -0.29 2.93 -14.22
CA THR A 115 -1.24 1.90 -13.79
C THR A 115 -0.82 1.29 -12.46
N LEU A 116 -1.78 0.79 -11.68
CA LEU A 116 -1.44 0.03 -10.48
C LEU A 116 -0.80 -1.32 -10.77
N GLY A 117 -1.07 -1.90 -11.94
CA GLY A 117 -0.42 -3.13 -12.38
C GLY A 117 1.11 -3.01 -12.33
N ASP A 118 1.63 -1.81 -12.63
CA ASP A 118 3.06 -1.51 -12.60
C ASP A 118 3.65 -1.51 -11.18
N LEU A 119 2.82 -1.38 -10.14
CA LEU A 119 3.26 -1.36 -8.75
C LEU A 119 3.52 -2.76 -8.20
N TYR A 120 2.74 -3.75 -8.64
CA TYR A 120 2.75 -5.07 -8.03
C TYR A 120 3.90 -5.94 -8.54
N GLY A 121 4.47 -6.75 -7.65
CA GLY A 121 5.53 -7.71 -7.99
C GLY A 121 5.11 -8.89 -8.87
N ILE A 122 3.91 -8.86 -9.45
CA ILE A 122 3.31 -9.86 -10.34
C ILE A 122 2.45 -9.18 -11.40
N SER A 123 2.25 -9.85 -12.54
CA SER A 123 1.29 -9.40 -13.55
C SER A 123 -0.13 -9.63 -13.06
N ILE A 124 -0.94 -8.57 -13.07
CA ILE A 124 -2.37 -8.61 -12.75
C ILE A 124 -3.14 -8.22 -14.00
N THR A 125 -4.18 -8.98 -14.32
CA THR A 125 -5.00 -8.75 -15.51
C THR A 125 -5.98 -7.60 -15.27
N SER A 126 -5.95 -6.60 -16.14
CA SER A 126 -7.02 -5.58 -16.21
C SER A 126 -8.08 -6.03 -17.21
N ARG A 127 -9.35 -6.01 -16.80
CA ARG A 127 -10.49 -6.23 -17.71
C ARG A 127 -11.02 -4.88 -18.19
N HIS A 128 -11.45 -4.85 -19.45
CA HIS A 128 -12.03 -3.67 -20.08
C HIS A 128 -13.26 -4.10 -20.89
N PRO A 129 -14.34 -3.31 -20.91
CA PRO A 129 -15.49 -3.60 -21.75
C PRO A 129 -15.14 -3.60 -23.24
N PRO A 130 -15.87 -4.36 -24.07
CA PRO A 130 -15.74 -4.27 -25.53
C PRO A 130 -15.89 -2.82 -26.02
N GLY A 131 -15.06 -2.42 -26.99
CA GLY A 131 -15.08 -1.07 -27.56
C GLY A 131 -14.27 -0.03 -26.77
N THR A 132 -13.64 -0.42 -25.65
CA THR A 132 -12.68 0.46 -24.98
C THR A 132 -11.47 0.68 -25.90
N ALA A 133 -11.28 1.92 -26.36
CA ALA A 133 -10.13 2.31 -27.16
C ALA A 133 -8.89 2.35 -26.26
N LEU A 134 -8.20 1.22 -26.13
CA LEU A 134 -6.96 1.12 -25.37
C LEU A 134 -5.79 1.50 -26.27
N ALA A 135 -5.12 2.60 -25.94
CA ALA A 135 -3.74 2.79 -26.36
C ALA A 135 -2.89 1.78 -25.59
N PHE A 136 -2.56 0.64 -26.22
CA PHE A 136 -1.61 -0.31 -25.66
C PHE A 136 -0.23 0.34 -25.60
N SER A 137 0.12 0.89 -24.44
CA SER A 137 1.52 1.22 -24.17
C SER A 137 2.24 -0.08 -23.85
N ALA A 138 3.02 -0.59 -24.81
CA ALA A 138 4.08 -1.56 -24.53
C ALA A 138 5.33 -0.87 -23.92
N GLY A 139 5.21 0.42 -23.58
CA GLY A 139 6.28 1.15 -22.93
C GLY A 139 6.58 0.55 -21.57
N ARG A 140 7.89 0.42 -21.26
CA ARG A 140 8.32 0.19 -19.87
C ARG A 140 7.65 1.25 -18.98
N PRO A 141 7.21 0.90 -17.76
CA PRO A 141 6.77 1.90 -16.80
C PRO A 141 7.82 3.02 -16.76
N ALA A 142 7.36 4.27 -16.78
CA ALA A 142 8.21 5.42 -17.08
C ALA A 142 9.40 5.57 -16.13
N LYS A 143 9.40 4.87 -14.98
CA LYS A 143 10.53 4.71 -14.06
C LYS A 143 10.45 3.37 -13.33
N ASP A 144 11.60 2.84 -12.94
CA ASP A 144 11.69 1.82 -11.90
C ASP A 144 11.20 2.45 -10.58
N LEU A 145 9.99 2.09 -10.15
CA LEU A 145 9.35 2.53 -8.91
C LEU A 145 9.64 1.53 -7.77
N LEU A 146 9.05 1.78 -6.60
CA LEU A 146 8.93 0.76 -5.56
C LEU A 146 8.16 -0.45 -6.13
N THR A 147 8.45 -1.64 -5.61
CA THR A 147 7.70 -2.87 -5.94
C THR A 147 6.89 -3.32 -4.74
N LEU A 148 5.58 -3.51 -4.90
CA LEU A 148 4.66 -3.89 -3.83
C LEU A 148 4.28 -5.38 -3.93
N TYR A 149 4.51 -6.10 -2.83
CA TYR A 149 4.16 -7.51 -2.66
C TYR A 149 3.04 -7.64 -1.60
N LYS A 150 1.80 -7.80 -2.07
CA LYS A 150 0.62 -8.03 -1.23
C LYS A 150 0.41 -9.53 -0.99
N LEU A 151 0.99 -10.02 0.09
CA LEU A 151 1.11 -11.47 0.30
C LEU A 151 -0.19 -12.16 0.73
N HIS A 152 -1.14 -11.39 1.27
CA HIS A 152 -2.48 -11.87 1.63
C HIS A 152 -3.55 -11.52 0.59
N GLY A 153 -3.16 -10.98 -0.56
CA GLY A 153 -4.12 -10.46 -1.53
C GLY A 153 -4.52 -9.01 -1.24
N SER A 154 -5.62 -8.56 -1.84
CA SER A 154 -6.01 -7.15 -1.86
C SER A 154 -7.50 -7.00 -2.07
N VAL A 155 -8.10 -5.93 -1.54
CA VAL A 155 -9.52 -5.63 -1.78
C VAL A 155 -9.83 -5.34 -3.26
N ASN A 156 -8.84 -4.87 -4.02
CA ASN A 156 -8.97 -4.66 -5.47
C ASN A 156 -8.54 -5.86 -6.34
N TRP A 157 -8.26 -7.02 -5.74
CA TRP A 157 -7.90 -8.22 -6.49
C TRP A 157 -9.07 -9.19 -6.51
N LEU A 158 -9.40 -9.65 -7.71
CA LEU A 158 -10.51 -10.54 -7.97
C LEU A 158 -10.04 -11.82 -8.66
N TYR A 159 -10.71 -12.94 -8.41
CA TYR A 159 -10.40 -14.25 -9.01
C TYR A 159 -11.65 -15.14 -9.08
N ASN A 160 -11.56 -16.31 -9.72
CA ASN A 160 -12.69 -17.25 -9.86
C ASN A 160 -12.97 -18.12 -8.60
N GLY A 161 -12.39 -17.81 -7.45
CA GLY A 161 -12.63 -18.55 -6.21
C GLY A 161 -11.67 -19.74 -5.97
N LEU A 162 -11.80 -20.40 -4.82
CA LEU A 162 -10.93 -21.51 -4.39
C LEU A 162 -10.95 -22.74 -5.31
N GLY A 163 -12.02 -22.93 -6.08
CA GLY A 163 -12.16 -24.01 -7.06
C GLY A 163 -11.49 -23.71 -8.42
N ALA A 164 -10.94 -22.51 -8.61
CA ALA A 164 -10.34 -22.11 -9.88
C ALA A 164 -9.03 -22.89 -10.16
N PRO A 165 -8.68 -23.08 -11.45
CA PRO A 165 -7.43 -23.74 -11.80
C PRO A 165 -6.21 -22.94 -11.29
N PRO A 166 -5.07 -23.59 -11.00
CA PRO A 166 -3.83 -22.92 -10.57
C PRO A 166 -3.35 -21.77 -11.47
N THR A 167 -3.74 -21.76 -12.74
CA THR A 167 -3.38 -20.77 -13.75
C THR A 167 -4.39 -19.62 -13.87
N ASP A 168 -5.42 -19.59 -13.02
CA ASP A 168 -6.44 -18.55 -13.04
C ASP A 168 -5.81 -17.16 -12.83
N PRO A 169 -6.06 -16.18 -13.73
CA PRO A 169 -5.47 -14.86 -13.58
C PRO A 169 -6.11 -14.09 -12.42
N ILE A 170 -5.27 -13.43 -11.64
CA ILE A 170 -5.74 -12.40 -10.71
C ILE A 170 -6.15 -11.19 -11.55
N THR A 171 -7.38 -10.74 -11.36
CA THR A 171 -7.98 -9.61 -12.06
C THR A 171 -7.99 -8.38 -11.16
N LEU A 172 -7.61 -7.22 -11.68
CA LEU A 172 -7.66 -5.94 -10.97
C LEU A 172 -9.06 -5.32 -11.10
N SER A 173 -9.71 -4.98 -9.98
CA SER A 173 -10.84 -4.05 -10.00
C SER A 173 -10.31 -2.61 -10.10
N GLN A 174 -10.83 -1.82 -11.05
CA GLN A 174 -10.31 -0.47 -11.35
C GLN A 174 -10.79 0.62 -10.37
N GLU A 175 -11.18 0.20 -9.17
CA GLU A 175 -11.76 1.08 -8.16
C GLU A 175 -10.65 1.67 -7.29
N LEU A 176 -10.06 2.76 -7.79
CA LEU A 176 -9.33 3.69 -6.94
C LEU A 176 -10.01 5.04 -6.98
N ASN A 177 -10.71 5.37 -5.89
CA ASN A 177 -11.01 6.75 -5.61
C ASN A 177 -9.70 7.46 -5.21
N SER A 178 -9.48 8.68 -5.69
CA SER A 178 -8.40 9.50 -5.14
C SER A 178 -8.72 9.88 -3.70
N TRP A 179 -7.69 10.28 -2.95
CA TRP A 179 -7.91 11.04 -1.71
C TRP A 179 -8.81 12.24 -2.02
N GLN A 180 -9.79 12.52 -1.16
CA GLN A 180 -10.66 13.68 -1.30
C GLN A 180 -9.85 14.92 -0.91
N THR A 181 -9.18 15.55 -1.89
CA THR A 181 -8.30 16.69 -1.61
C THR A 181 -9.10 17.97 -1.43
N SER A 182 -8.80 18.74 -0.39
CA SER A 182 -9.44 20.04 -0.11
C SER A 182 -9.16 21.10 -1.19
N THR A 183 -8.08 20.95 -1.95
CA THR A 183 -7.62 21.91 -2.96
C THR A 183 -7.89 21.50 -4.40
N ARG A 184 -8.69 20.45 -4.65
CA ARG A 184 -9.04 20.08 -6.04
C ARG A 184 -9.85 21.23 -6.63
N ARG A 185 -9.27 21.95 -7.60
CA ARG A 185 -10.06 22.80 -8.47
C ARG A 185 -11.11 21.90 -9.14
N PRO A 186 -12.39 22.27 -9.18
CA PRO A 186 -13.47 21.52 -9.83
C PRO A 186 -13.31 21.27 -11.35
N TYR A 187 -12.11 21.47 -11.92
CA TYR A 187 -11.89 21.57 -13.36
C TYR A 187 -11.31 20.30 -14.00
N ASP A 188 -10.97 19.27 -13.21
CA ASP A 188 -10.44 17.98 -13.72
C ASP A 188 -11.26 16.77 -13.24
N ASP A 189 -12.47 17.03 -12.72
CA ASP A 189 -13.55 16.05 -12.57
C ASP A 189 -14.59 16.41 -13.64
N SER A 190 -14.30 16.08 -14.90
CA SER A 190 -15.36 16.08 -15.90
C SER A 190 -16.40 15.06 -15.43
N TRP A 191 -17.65 15.49 -15.32
CA TRP A 191 -18.82 14.63 -15.10
C TRP A 191 -18.90 13.43 -16.08
N GLU A 192 -18.12 13.46 -17.16
CA GLU A 192 -17.99 12.40 -18.16
C GLU A 192 -17.13 11.21 -17.69
N ASP A 193 -16.16 11.39 -16.80
CA ASP A 193 -15.21 10.32 -16.38
C ASP A 193 -15.84 9.30 -15.41
N ASP A 194 -16.86 9.71 -14.64
CA ASP A 194 -17.63 8.81 -13.76
C ASP A 194 -18.83 8.16 -14.46
N ALA A 195 -19.41 8.80 -15.47
CA ALA A 195 -20.57 8.28 -16.18
C ALA A 195 -20.27 6.93 -16.89
N TRP A 196 -19.06 6.78 -17.44
CA TRP A 196 -18.65 5.52 -18.08
C TRP A 196 -18.47 4.37 -17.09
N ARG A 197 -17.99 4.65 -15.86
CA ARG A 197 -17.86 3.66 -14.77
C ARG A 197 -19.21 3.07 -14.36
N HIS A 198 -20.27 3.85 -14.48
CA HIS A 198 -21.64 3.43 -14.19
C HIS A 198 -22.35 2.76 -15.37
N SER A 199 -21.70 2.67 -16.55
CA SER A 199 -22.27 1.98 -17.69
C SER A 199 -22.41 0.47 -17.41
N PRO A 200 -23.44 -0.20 -17.97
CA PRO A 200 -23.63 -1.64 -17.80
C PRO A 200 -22.38 -2.46 -18.12
N GLY A 201 -21.63 -2.08 -19.17
CA GLY A 201 -20.40 -2.75 -19.56
C GLY A 201 -19.38 -2.85 -18.42
N TYR A 202 -19.11 -1.75 -17.72
CA TYR A 202 -18.18 -1.72 -16.59
C TYR A 202 -18.73 -2.37 -15.32
N ARG A 203 -20.06 -2.40 -15.12
CA ARG A 203 -20.68 -3.10 -14.00
C ARG A 203 -20.54 -4.62 -14.10
N PHE A 204 -20.47 -5.16 -15.31
CA PHE A 204 -20.48 -6.61 -15.54
C PHE A 204 -19.13 -7.25 -15.85
N ILE A 205 -18.06 -6.49 -16.14
CA ILE A 205 -16.74 -7.07 -16.50
C ILE A 205 -16.14 -7.97 -15.42
N ASN A 206 -16.48 -7.70 -14.16
CA ASN A 206 -16.00 -8.43 -12.99
C ASN A 206 -17.09 -9.33 -12.38
N SER A 207 -18.26 -9.45 -13.02
CA SER A 207 -19.32 -10.33 -12.54
C SER A 207 -18.85 -11.78 -12.49
N GLY A 208 -19.20 -12.47 -11.40
CA GLY A 208 -18.80 -13.85 -11.14
C GLY A 208 -17.40 -14.01 -10.54
N LEU A 209 -16.65 -12.91 -10.36
CA LEU A 209 -15.41 -12.95 -9.60
C LEU A 209 -15.64 -12.63 -8.13
N GLN A 210 -14.75 -13.15 -7.29
CA GLN A 210 -14.75 -12.95 -5.85
C GLN A 210 -13.50 -12.20 -5.41
N PRO A 211 -13.52 -11.50 -4.25
CA PRO A 211 -12.32 -10.92 -3.66
C PRO A 211 -11.25 -11.97 -3.37
N LEU A 212 -10.00 -11.69 -3.75
CA LEU A 212 -8.85 -12.51 -3.37
C LEU A 212 -8.31 -12.03 -2.03
N ILE A 213 -8.92 -12.54 -0.96
CA ILE A 213 -8.55 -12.32 0.43
C ILE A 213 -8.02 -13.64 1.00
N VAL A 214 -6.74 -13.67 1.36
CA VAL A 214 -6.10 -14.82 2.00
C VAL A 214 -6.08 -14.55 3.51
N PRO A 215 -6.88 -15.25 4.32
CA PRO A 215 -6.84 -15.07 5.77
C PRO A 215 -5.49 -15.57 6.34
N PRO A 216 -4.92 -14.91 7.37
CA PRO A 216 -3.74 -15.39 8.07
C PRO A 216 -4.05 -16.62 8.93
N ALA A 217 -3.99 -17.81 8.34
CA ALA A 217 -4.09 -19.04 9.13
C ALA A 217 -3.16 -20.15 8.70
N GLY A 218 -3.16 -21.22 9.49
CA GLY A 218 -2.27 -22.36 9.32
C GLY A 218 -2.46 -23.15 8.03
N THR A 219 -3.66 -23.18 7.44
CA THR A 219 -3.96 -23.95 6.21
C THR A 219 -4.35 -23.03 5.05
N LYS A 220 -3.35 -22.43 4.39
CA LYS A 220 -3.54 -21.55 3.22
C LYS A 220 -3.32 -22.26 1.86
N ASN A 221 -3.26 -23.60 1.87
CA ASN A 221 -2.81 -24.39 0.71
C ASN A 221 -3.64 -24.15 -0.56
N ASP A 222 -4.94 -23.91 -0.43
CA ASP A 222 -5.82 -23.73 -1.58
C ASP A 222 -5.60 -22.38 -2.27
N PHE A 223 -5.34 -21.30 -1.53
CA PHE A 223 -4.98 -20.01 -2.12
C PHE A 223 -3.64 -20.08 -2.86
N TYR A 224 -2.67 -20.80 -2.29
CA TYR A 224 -1.33 -20.94 -2.90
C TYR A 224 -1.28 -21.94 -4.06
N LYS A 225 -2.40 -22.56 -4.44
CA LYS A 225 -2.54 -23.19 -5.76
C LYS A 225 -2.45 -22.15 -6.87
N ASN A 226 -2.90 -20.91 -6.64
CA ASN A 226 -2.76 -19.84 -7.62
C ASN A 226 -1.28 -19.52 -7.88
N ARG A 227 -0.84 -19.72 -9.13
CA ARG A 227 0.56 -19.56 -9.53
C ARG A 227 1.05 -18.11 -9.43
N ALA A 228 0.19 -17.13 -9.68
CA ALA A 228 0.56 -15.72 -9.58
C ALA A 228 0.83 -15.34 -8.12
N LEU A 229 -0.06 -15.73 -7.20
CA LEU A 229 0.16 -15.50 -5.77
C LEU A 229 1.43 -16.20 -5.26
N ARG A 230 1.66 -17.46 -5.66
CA ARG A 230 2.90 -18.18 -5.32
C ARG A 230 4.15 -17.50 -5.88
N ALA A 231 4.09 -17.02 -7.12
CA ALA A 231 5.17 -16.26 -7.72
C ALA A 231 5.47 -15.00 -6.92
N GLN A 232 4.44 -14.32 -6.41
CA GLN A 232 4.60 -13.14 -5.56
C GLN A 232 5.37 -13.44 -4.26
N TRP A 233 5.00 -14.51 -3.55
CA TRP A 233 5.73 -14.96 -2.36
C TRP A 233 7.19 -15.30 -2.68
N SER A 234 7.43 -15.99 -3.80
CA SER A 234 8.79 -16.30 -4.26
C SER A 234 9.59 -15.02 -4.61
N HIS A 235 8.96 -14.04 -5.25
CA HIS A 235 9.60 -12.76 -5.57
C HIS A 235 9.90 -11.95 -4.30
N ALA A 236 8.98 -11.92 -3.35
CA ALA A 236 9.17 -11.27 -2.06
C ALA A 236 10.33 -11.91 -1.28
N SER A 237 10.41 -13.25 -1.24
CA SER A 237 11.52 -13.99 -0.62
C SER A 237 12.87 -13.58 -1.23
N LYS A 238 12.96 -13.56 -2.56
CA LYS A 238 14.17 -13.13 -3.28
C LYS A 238 14.52 -11.67 -3.03
N ALA A 239 13.52 -10.81 -2.89
CA ALA A 239 13.73 -9.39 -2.63
C ALA A 239 14.28 -9.15 -1.21
N ILE A 240 13.73 -9.84 -0.21
CA ILE A 240 14.27 -9.83 1.16
C ILE A 240 15.70 -10.38 1.17
N GLY A 241 15.96 -11.52 0.53
CA GLY A 241 17.29 -12.14 0.53
C GLY A 241 18.38 -11.33 -0.19
N ARG A 242 18.00 -10.27 -0.92
CA ARG A 242 18.92 -9.34 -1.60
C ARG A 242 19.04 -7.99 -0.91
N SER A 243 18.25 -7.73 0.14
CA SER A 243 18.26 -6.43 0.81
C SER A 243 19.44 -6.33 1.78
N SER A 244 19.92 -5.10 1.98
CA SER A 244 20.97 -4.78 2.97
C SER A 244 20.44 -4.69 4.41
N GLY A 245 19.12 -4.71 4.56
CA GLY A 245 18.42 -4.65 5.84
C GLY A 245 16.91 -4.78 5.64
N LEU A 246 16.19 -4.93 6.74
CA LEU A 246 14.74 -5.04 6.80
C LEU A 246 14.17 -4.02 7.78
N THR A 247 13.25 -3.18 7.33
CA THR A 247 12.46 -2.31 8.21
C THR A 247 11.05 -2.87 8.34
N VAL A 248 10.62 -3.17 9.56
CA VAL A 248 9.29 -3.69 9.86
C VAL A 248 8.46 -2.58 10.49
N MET A 249 7.30 -2.30 9.91
CA MET A 249 6.40 -1.23 10.32
C MET A 249 5.04 -1.82 10.70
N GLY A 250 4.59 -1.59 11.93
CA GLY A 250 3.27 -1.92 12.45
C GLY A 250 2.88 -3.40 12.44
N PHE A 251 3.81 -4.30 12.12
CA PHE A 251 3.55 -5.73 12.08
C PHE A 251 3.87 -6.36 13.43
N SER A 252 2.82 -6.89 14.06
CA SER A 252 2.91 -7.33 15.44
C SER A 252 3.58 -8.69 15.61
N PHE A 253 3.89 -9.45 14.54
CA PHE A 253 4.40 -10.83 14.65
C PHE A 253 3.52 -11.73 15.55
N PRO A 254 2.22 -11.88 15.24
CA PRO A 254 1.36 -12.74 16.05
C PRO A 254 1.87 -14.19 15.99
N ALA A 255 1.81 -14.89 17.12
CA ALA A 255 2.30 -16.27 17.21
C ALA A 255 1.57 -17.24 16.25
N SER A 256 0.31 -16.92 15.90
CA SER A 256 -0.50 -17.66 14.94
C SER A 256 0.04 -17.60 13.50
N ASP A 257 0.79 -16.56 13.13
CA ASP A 257 1.31 -16.37 11.76
C ASP A 257 2.68 -17.04 11.58
N SER A 258 2.70 -18.34 11.84
CA SER A 258 3.90 -19.19 11.69
C SER A 258 4.49 -19.11 10.28
N GLN A 259 3.66 -19.04 9.25
CA GLN A 259 4.13 -18.96 7.86
C GLN A 259 4.96 -17.70 7.60
N VAL A 260 4.53 -16.53 8.11
CA VAL A 260 5.32 -15.30 7.95
C VAL A 260 6.61 -15.37 8.74
N ARG A 261 6.59 -15.95 9.96
CA ARG A 261 7.81 -16.15 10.75
C ARG A 261 8.80 -17.05 10.01
N ASP A 262 8.33 -18.17 9.45
CA ASP A 262 9.15 -19.10 8.67
C ASP A 262 9.68 -18.43 7.40
N PHE A 263 8.82 -17.70 6.68
CA PHE A 263 9.19 -16.94 5.49
C PHE A 263 10.30 -15.93 5.76
N LEU A 264 10.21 -15.17 6.86
CA LEU A 264 11.23 -14.21 7.24
C LEU A 264 12.51 -14.90 7.68
N THR A 265 12.41 -15.93 8.52
CA THR A 265 13.57 -16.70 9.00
C THR A 265 14.34 -17.34 7.84
N SER A 266 13.65 -17.85 6.84
CA SER A 266 14.26 -18.52 5.69
C SER A 266 14.77 -17.56 4.61
N SER A 267 14.19 -16.36 4.50
CA SER A 267 14.47 -15.43 3.39
C SER A 267 15.38 -14.27 3.79
N PHE A 268 15.38 -13.85 5.06
CA PHE A 268 16.19 -12.72 5.52
C PHE A 268 17.62 -13.16 5.85
N THR A 269 18.55 -12.69 5.01
CA THR A 269 19.96 -13.11 5.06
C THR A 269 20.87 -12.05 5.68
N ALA A 270 20.46 -10.78 5.69
CA ALA A 270 21.19 -9.69 6.32
C ALA A 270 21.05 -9.73 7.85
N ASP A 271 21.77 -8.83 8.51
CA ASP A 271 21.83 -8.72 9.97
C ASP A 271 21.13 -7.46 10.50
N ARG A 272 20.72 -6.52 9.64
CA ARG A 272 20.13 -5.23 10.06
C ARG A 272 18.62 -5.24 10.05
N LEU A 273 18.02 -5.17 11.23
CA LEU A 273 16.58 -5.07 11.44
C LEU A 273 16.22 -3.72 12.07
N SER A 274 15.24 -3.01 11.51
CA SER A 274 14.64 -1.82 12.11
C SER A 274 13.17 -2.08 12.43
N ILE A 275 12.71 -1.70 13.62
CA ILE A 275 11.31 -1.89 14.05
C ILE A 275 10.65 -0.54 14.25
N VAL A 276 9.48 -0.35 13.65
CA VAL A 276 8.66 0.87 13.75
C VAL A 276 7.25 0.46 14.13
N ASP A 277 6.88 0.56 15.40
CA ASP A 277 5.57 0.07 15.86
C ASP A 277 4.98 0.98 16.93
N TYR A 278 3.65 1.07 17.02
CA TYR A 278 3.03 1.83 18.11
C TYR A 278 3.24 1.15 19.46
N ASN A 279 3.37 -0.18 19.48
CA ASN A 279 3.64 -0.98 20.65
C ASN A 279 5.16 -1.11 20.88
N SER A 280 5.65 -0.49 21.95
CA SER A 280 7.06 -0.54 22.33
C SER A 280 7.60 -1.96 22.60
N LYS A 281 6.73 -2.96 22.82
CA LYS A 281 7.12 -4.36 23.02
C LYS A 281 7.24 -5.14 21.71
N ALA A 282 6.84 -4.58 20.57
CA ALA A 282 6.94 -5.27 19.28
C ALA A 282 8.38 -5.67 18.93
N VAL A 283 9.36 -4.91 19.43
CA VAL A 283 10.81 -5.15 19.25
C VAL A 283 11.30 -6.48 19.83
N ASP A 284 10.60 -7.05 20.80
CA ASP A 284 11.03 -8.30 21.45
C ASP A 284 10.64 -9.55 20.66
N ARG A 285 9.55 -9.50 19.90
CA ARG A 285 9.00 -10.67 19.17
C ARG A 285 9.94 -11.21 18.09
N PRO A 286 10.59 -10.38 17.25
CA PRO A 286 11.58 -10.87 16.29
C PRO A 286 12.71 -11.67 16.95
N LYS A 287 13.11 -11.32 18.18
CA LYS A 287 14.22 -12.01 18.88
C LYS A 287 13.91 -13.48 19.18
N GLU A 288 12.64 -13.87 19.20
CA GLU A 288 12.22 -15.25 19.48
C GLU A 288 12.43 -16.20 18.30
N PHE A 289 12.49 -15.70 17.06
CA PHE A 289 12.51 -16.55 15.86
C PHE A 289 13.53 -16.15 14.80
N MET A 290 14.00 -14.89 14.81
CA MET A 290 15.07 -14.45 13.91
C MET A 290 16.40 -15.07 14.32
N ARG A 291 17.36 -15.08 13.38
CA ARG A 291 18.70 -15.62 13.62
C ARG A 291 19.40 -14.83 14.73
N ALA A 292 20.24 -15.51 15.51
CA ALA A 292 20.95 -14.93 16.65
C ALA A 292 21.91 -13.78 16.26
N ASP A 293 22.36 -13.72 15.00
CA ASP A 293 23.20 -12.65 14.47
C ASP A 293 22.41 -11.44 13.93
N THR A 294 21.07 -11.49 13.95
CA THR A 294 20.23 -10.35 13.58
C THR A 294 20.29 -9.28 14.67
N THR A 295 20.76 -8.10 14.31
CA THR A 295 20.88 -6.92 15.16
C THR A 295 19.74 -5.94 14.88
N ILE A 296 19.08 -5.49 15.95
CA ILE A 296 18.10 -4.40 15.86
C ILE A 296 18.86 -3.08 15.84
N GLU A 297 19.00 -2.49 14.65
CA GLU A 297 19.75 -1.24 14.43
C GLU A 297 18.98 -0.04 14.94
N GLN A 298 17.66 -0.03 14.73
CA GLN A 298 16.80 1.09 15.10
C GLN A 298 15.44 0.62 15.61
N HIS A 299 14.88 1.38 16.53
CA HIS A 299 13.57 1.14 17.10
C HIS A 299 12.83 2.48 17.29
N PHE A 300 11.67 2.58 16.67
CA PHE A 300 10.74 3.71 16.83
C PHE A 300 9.45 3.17 17.43
N ALA A 301 9.00 3.77 18.53
CA ALA A 301 7.88 3.28 19.34
C ALA A 301 6.86 4.37 19.67
N GLY A 302 5.61 3.98 19.87
CA GLY A 302 4.54 4.87 20.33
C GLY A 302 3.73 5.52 19.19
N ALA A 303 2.84 6.44 19.55
CA ALA A 303 1.90 7.06 18.60
C ALA A 303 2.59 7.79 17.42
N SER A 304 3.80 8.31 17.65
CA SER A 304 4.60 9.02 16.65
C SER A 304 5.63 8.13 15.95
N ALA A 305 5.65 6.81 16.16
CA ALA A 305 6.70 5.94 15.63
C ALA A 305 6.93 6.09 14.12
N LEU A 306 5.84 6.13 13.33
CA LEU A 306 5.91 6.34 11.88
C LEU A 306 6.36 7.76 11.51
N PRO A 307 5.73 8.84 12.02
CA PRO A 307 6.24 10.20 11.82
C PRO A 307 7.72 10.38 12.21
N ASP A 308 8.16 9.82 13.33
CA ASP A 308 9.54 9.93 13.81
C ASP A 308 10.52 9.17 12.91
N TYR A 309 10.15 7.96 12.48
CA TYR A 309 10.92 7.20 11.49
C TYR A 309 11.07 8.00 10.19
N VAL A 310 9.96 8.54 9.68
CA VAL A 310 9.95 9.33 8.45
C VAL A 310 10.75 10.63 8.62
N GLY A 311 10.64 11.30 9.76
CA GLY A 311 11.42 12.47 10.12
C GLY A 311 12.92 12.19 10.15
N ASN A 312 13.31 10.99 10.59
CA ASN A 312 14.70 10.56 10.66
C ASN A 312 15.28 10.07 9.32
N LYS A 313 14.48 9.42 8.48
CA LYS A 313 14.95 8.67 7.30
C LYS A 313 14.55 9.26 5.96
N CYS A 314 13.45 10.00 5.91
CA CYS A 314 12.89 10.50 4.67
C CYS A 314 13.15 11.99 4.52
N GLY A 315 13.57 12.41 3.32
CA GLY A 315 13.71 13.82 2.98
C GLY A 315 12.38 14.58 3.09
N GLN A 316 12.48 15.90 3.16
CA GLN A 316 11.32 16.79 3.21
C GLN A 316 10.63 16.88 1.85
N ILE A 317 9.30 17.03 1.83
CA ILE A 317 8.60 17.30 0.57
C ILE A 317 8.83 18.76 0.20
N LEU A 318 9.45 18.99 -0.95
CA LEU A 318 9.61 20.31 -1.51
C LEU A 318 8.61 20.49 -2.64
N ARG A 319 7.60 21.35 -2.41
CA ARG A 319 6.68 21.82 -3.45
C ARG A 319 7.08 23.23 -3.83
N TRP A 320 6.93 23.60 -5.09
CA TRP A 320 7.11 25.00 -5.46
C TRP A 320 6.10 25.42 -6.50
N THR A 321 5.67 26.67 -6.40
CA THR A 321 4.71 27.27 -7.32
C THR A 321 5.27 28.59 -7.81
N GLN A 322 5.32 28.74 -9.13
CA GLN A 322 5.61 30.02 -9.76
C GLN A 322 4.35 30.90 -9.63
N LEU A 323 4.47 32.02 -8.94
CA LEU A 323 3.43 33.04 -8.87
C LEU A 323 3.49 33.95 -10.11
N GLN A 324 2.36 34.60 -10.40
CA GLN A 324 2.33 35.61 -11.46
C GLN A 324 3.33 36.74 -11.16
N PRO A 325 3.88 37.39 -12.20
CA PRO A 325 4.73 38.56 -12.02
C PRO A 325 3.98 39.62 -11.21
N ASP A 326 4.64 40.26 -10.26
CA ASP A 326 4.06 41.44 -9.62
C ASP A 326 4.08 42.65 -10.59
N ALA A 327 3.51 43.79 -10.15
CA ALA A 327 3.42 45.00 -10.97
C ALA A 327 4.79 45.54 -11.44
N GLU A 328 5.88 45.08 -10.81
CA GLU A 328 7.27 45.44 -11.11
C GLU A 328 7.94 44.41 -12.06
N GLY A 329 7.21 43.37 -12.46
CA GLY A 329 7.68 42.31 -13.36
C GLY A 329 8.53 41.24 -12.67
N ALA A 330 8.65 41.26 -11.34
CA ALA A 330 9.39 40.25 -10.60
C ALA A 330 8.57 38.98 -10.45
N HIS A 331 9.18 37.83 -10.78
CA HIS A 331 8.54 36.55 -10.54
C HIS A 331 8.80 36.12 -9.09
N ARG A 332 7.74 35.75 -8.38
CA ARG A 332 7.84 35.17 -7.05
C ARG A 332 7.68 33.67 -7.14
N VAL A 333 8.61 32.92 -6.56
CA VAL A 333 8.45 31.48 -6.36
C VAL A 333 8.20 31.25 -4.88
N LEU A 334 7.17 30.49 -4.56
CA LEU A 334 7.00 29.96 -3.21
C LEU A 334 7.52 28.54 -3.20
N ILE A 335 8.50 28.26 -2.34
CA ILE A 335 8.90 26.88 -2.01
C ILE A 335 8.24 26.53 -0.69
N ASN A 336 7.39 25.50 -0.69
CA ASN A 336 6.73 24.96 0.49
C ASN A 336 7.48 23.70 0.94
N CYS A 337 7.80 23.64 2.22
CA CYS A 337 8.47 22.53 2.89
C CYS A 337 7.74 22.24 4.21
N GLY A 338 6.78 21.30 4.19
CA GLY A 338 5.81 21.16 5.28
C GLY A 338 5.00 22.44 5.47
N ASP A 339 4.95 22.95 6.71
CA ASP A 339 4.27 24.21 7.07
C ASP A 339 5.08 25.47 6.75
N GLU A 340 6.35 25.33 6.36
CA GLU A 340 7.21 26.46 6.08
C GLU A 340 7.09 26.91 4.62
N GLN A 341 6.91 28.22 4.42
CA GLN A 341 6.91 28.85 3.11
C GLN A 341 8.13 29.74 2.94
N TYR A 342 8.83 29.54 1.84
CA TYR A 342 10.02 30.29 1.46
C TYR A 342 9.75 31.11 0.21
N PRO A 343 9.49 32.43 0.36
CA PRO A 343 9.36 33.31 -0.79
C PRO A 343 10.73 33.56 -1.42
N LEU A 344 10.82 33.30 -2.72
CA LEU A 344 11.99 33.60 -3.54
C LEU A 344 11.60 34.67 -4.57
N LEU A 345 12.25 35.83 -4.47
CA LEU A 345 12.22 36.85 -5.51
C LEU A 345 13.21 36.44 -6.59
N LEU A 346 12.70 36.16 -7.79
CA LEU A 346 13.51 35.91 -8.96
C LEU A 346 13.67 37.22 -9.73
N ASP A 347 14.90 37.72 -9.78
CA ASP A 347 15.27 38.75 -10.75
C ASP A 347 15.35 38.10 -12.14
N THR A 348 14.30 38.30 -12.93
CA THR A 348 14.13 37.69 -14.24
C THR A 348 14.96 38.35 -15.32
N LYS A 349 15.74 39.39 -14.99
CA LYS A 349 16.58 40.07 -15.98
C LYS A 349 17.76 39.24 -16.49
N ASN A 350 18.13 38.11 -15.85
CA ASN A 350 19.29 37.33 -16.30
C ASN A 350 19.36 35.82 -15.95
N HIS A 351 18.34 35.22 -15.33
CA HIS A 351 18.42 33.81 -14.91
C HIS A 351 17.16 33.00 -15.19
N ASP A 352 17.36 31.75 -15.64
CA ASP A 352 16.35 30.71 -15.64
C ASP A 352 15.81 30.48 -14.21
N PRO A 353 14.51 30.73 -13.96
CA PRO A 353 13.84 30.52 -12.68
C PRO A 353 14.13 29.15 -12.05
N VAL A 354 14.17 28.12 -12.89
CA VAL A 354 14.37 26.74 -12.47
C VAL A 354 15.76 26.57 -11.88
N SER A 355 16.78 27.07 -12.57
CA SER A 355 18.17 27.04 -12.10
C SER A 355 18.36 27.78 -10.77
N ALA A 356 17.68 28.90 -10.54
CA ALA A 356 17.74 29.63 -9.27
C ALA A 356 17.09 28.85 -8.12
N VAL A 357 15.92 28.25 -8.36
CA VAL A 357 15.23 27.37 -7.40
C VAL A 357 16.08 26.15 -7.08
N ILE A 358 16.66 25.49 -8.09
CA ILE A 358 17.57 24.34 -7.91
C ILE A 358 18.78 24.72 -7.05
N ARG A 359 19.41 25.89 -7.29
CA ARG A 359 20.53 26.37 -6.45
C ARG A 359 20.11 26.55 -5.00
N LEU A 360 18.97 27.16 -4.74
CA LEU A 360 18.48 27.36 -3.38
C LEU A 360 18.16 26.02 -2.69
N ILE A 361 17.52 25.10 -3.41
CA ILE A 361 17.27 23.74 -2.91
C ILE A 361 18.59 23.07 -2.55
N ASN A 362 19.61 23.14 -3.41
CA ASN A 362 20.93 22.57 -3.15
C ASN A 362 21.68 23.26 -2.00
N GLN A 363 21.43 24.55 -1.75
CA GLN A 363 22.07 25.27 -0.63
C GLN A 363 21.43 24.90 0.71
N ARG A 364 20.10 24.81 0.75
CA ARG A 364 19.33 24.63 1.98
C ARG A 364 19.11 23.16 2.33
N TRP A 365 19.05 22.29 1.32
CA TRP A 365 18.97 20.83 1.42
C TRP A 365 20.05 20.18 0.53
N PRO A 366 21.33 20.26 0.94
CA PRO A 366 22.45 19.88 0.09
C PRO A 366 22.53 18.38 -0.21
N ARG A 367 21.99 17.51 0.66
CA ARG A 367 22.02 16.06 0.42
C ARG A 367 20.77 15.64 -0.32
N ALA A 368 20.92 14.73 -1.28
CA ALA A 368 19.79 14.15 -2.00
C ALA A 368 18.78 13.47 -1.06
N ALA A 369 19.26 12.88 0.04
CA ALA A 369 18.39 12.29 1.07
C ALA A 369 17.53 13.31 1.83
N ASP A 370 17.90 14.60 1.83
CA ASP A 370 17.19 15.65 2.57
C ASP A 370 15.99 16.19 1.78
N ARG A 371 15.82 15.79 0.51
CA ARG A 371 14.81 16.32 -0.41
C ARG A 371 14.01 15.21 -1.10
N SER A 372 12.69 15.35 -1.06
CA SER A 372 11.72 14.57 -1.82
C SER A 372 10.96 15.55 -2.73
N THR A 373 11.38 15.70 -3.99
CA THR A 373 10.83 16.73 -4.88
C THR A 373 9.62 16.24 -5.67
N PHE A 374 8.60 17.09 -5.78
CA PHE A 374 7.46 16.90 -6.67
C PHE A 374 7.36 18.09 -7.63
N GLU A 375 7.55 17.87 -8.93
CA GLU A 375 7.37 18.92 -9.94
C GLU A 375 5.92 18.94 -10.43
N THR A 376 5.27 20.10 -10.30
CA THR A 376 3.93 20.35 -10.84
C THR A 376 3.90 20.45 -12.38
N SER A 377 5.06 20.48 -13.04
CA SER A 377 5.22 20.66 -14.49
C SER A 377 5.97 19.54 -15.25
N GLY A 378 6.20 18.38 -14.62
CA GLY A 378 6.46 17.14 -15.36
C GLY A 378 7.90 16.77 -15.72
N LYS A 379 8.94 17.26 -15.02
CA LYS A 379 10.32 16.75 -15.18
C LYS A 379 10.94 16.42 -13.82
N TYR A 380 11.01 15.12 -13.52
CA TYR A 380 11.61 14.66 -12.28
C TYR A 380 13.13 14.52 -12.42
N PHE A 381 13.88 15.16 -11.51
CA PHE A 381 15.27 14.82 -11.23
C PHE A 381 15.34 13.99 -9.96
N LEU A 382 15.72 12.73 -10.12
CA LEU A 382 16.19 11.87 -9.04
C LEU A 382 17.58 11.42 -9.48
N GLY A 383 18.61 11.62 -8.64
CA GLY A 383 19.95 11.10 -8.91
C GLY A 383 19.97 9.57 -8.99
N GLU A 384 21.12 8.99 -9.37
CA GLU A 384 21.33 7.54 -9.44
C GLU A 384 20.90 6.83 -8.14
N PRO A 385 19.93 5.90 -8.19
CA PRO A 385 19.49 5.15 -7.02
C PRO A 385 20.49 4.05 -6.66
N VAL A 386 20.78 3.91 -5.36
CA VAL A 386 21.48 2.74 -4.81
C VAL A 386 20.42 1.75 -4.34
N MET A 387 20.67 0.43 -4.48
CA MET A 387 19.80 -0.61 -3.92
C MET A 387 19.47 -0.32 -2.46
N GLY A 388 18.19 -0.06 -2.17
CA GLY A 388 17.69 0.30 -0.85
C GLY A 388 17.33 -0.89 0.05
N PRO A 389 17.00 -0.63 1.33
CA PRO A 389 16.50 -1.66 2.25
C PRO A 389 15.14 -2.21 1.82
N ALA A 390 14.80 -3.42 2.28
CA ALA A 390 13.45 -3.97 2.14
C ALA A 390 12.56 -3.49 3.29
N TYR A 391 11.26 -3.39 3.03
CA TYR A 391 10.27 -2.94 4.01
C TYR A 391 9.16 -3.96 4.15
N LEU A 392 8.85 -4.32 5.40
CA LEU A 392 7.64 -5.03 5.76
C LEU A 392 6.67 -4.02 6.39
N ALA A 393 5.67 -3.58 5.63
CA ALA A 393 4.78 -2.51 6.04
C ALA A 393 3.37 -3.03 6.35
N TYR A 394 2.95 -2.85 7.59
CA TYR A 394 1.57 -2.86 8.06
C TYR A 394 1.30 -1.45 8.57
N LEU A 395 0.54 -0.64 7.81
CA LEU A 395 0.21 0.73 8.21
C LEU A 395 -1.16 0.69 8.91
N PRO A 396 -1.25 0.89 10.25
CA PRO A 396 -2.53 0.93 10.93
C PRO A 396 -3.38 2.10 10.42
N LYS A 397 -4.68 1.89 10.23
CA LYS A 397 -5.59 2.94 9.73
C LYS A 397 -5.60 4.20 10.63
N HIS A 398 -5.43 4.02 11.94
CA HIS A 398 -5.44 5.12 12.90
C HIS A 398 -4.25 6.07 12.79
N THR A 399 -3.08 5.60 12.34
CA THR A 399 -1.91 6.47 12.13
C THR A 399 -2.05 7.42 10.96
N VAL A 400 -2.98 7.13 10.03
CA VAL A 400 -3.28 8.02 8.91
C VAL A 400 -4.27 9.12 9.32
N SER A 401 -5.19 8.82 10.24
CA SER A 401 -6.19 9.77 10.72
C SER A 401 -5.76 10.60 11.94
N SER A 402 -4.78 10.13 12.73
CA SER A 402 -4.45 10.71 14.05
C SER A 402 -3.45 11.88 14.03
N SER A 403 -3.10 12.39 12.85
CA SER A 403 -2.25 13.59 12.69
C SER A 403 -3.06 14.85 12.33
N MET A 404 -4.35 14.86 12.67
CA MET A 404 -5.22 16.05 12.61
C MET A 404 -5.58 16.54 14.01
#